data_AF-A0A951XZL8-F1
#
_entry.id   AF-A0A951XZL8-F1
#
_cell.length_a   1.000
_cell.length_b   1.000
_cell.length_c   1.000
_cell.angle_alpha   90.00
_cell.angle_beta   90.00
_cell.angle_gamma   90.00
#
_symmetry.space_group_name_H-M   'P 1'
#
loop_
_entity.id
_entity.type
_entity.pdbx_description
1 polymer ?
#
loop_
_entity_poly.entity_id
_entity_poly.type
_entity_poly.pdbx_seq_one_letter_code
_entity_poly.pdbx_strand_id
1 'polypeptide(L)'
;MGTQLWAILRDGFRESLDRKMFWVVATMTLLIAAVMACISFEPDKIVLLFGMWRIPAEGFDATTEMGKSQVLSVMIQFVMSTLLGWIGMMLMIIATADFYPSMMERGAIDVVLSKPIPRWVLFLFKYLGSLAFVLLQATLFVGLTFLVMGLRWNIWAPGYLMAIPLMVLLFSYIYCISVYVGVMTRSTVAAILISICAWAAYVVPPAALEVVESEPSLRANQALVRAIGFAAAIPPKTADIDYIASRWAKAGTSLDLMPQQQMTLPPEEMERLRERERSKIAANPAYSIGSSLLFEALVVGLAMWRFCRRDF
;
A
#
# COMPACT_ATOMS: atom_id res chain seq x y z
N MET A 1 15.20 29.54 13.98
CA MET A 1 14.95 28.56 12.90
C MET A 1 13.89 27.51 13.27
N GLY A 2 14.02 26.78 14.39
CA GLY A 2 13.08 25.70 14.75
C GLY A 2 11.60 26.10 14.90
N THR A 3 11.32 27.29 15.46
CA THR A 3 9.93 27.78 15.66
C THR A 3 9.22 28.14 14.36
N GLN A 4 9.94 28.74 13.39
CA GLN A 4 9.40 29.04 12.06
C GLN A 4 9.15 27.77 11.24
N LEU A 5 10.08 26.81 11.32
CA LEU A 5 9.96 25.51 10.67
C LEU A 5 8.73 24.74 11.16
N TRP A 6 8.53 24.74 12.47
CA TRP A 6 7.41 24.05 13.11
C TRP A 6 6.07 24.74 12.83
N ALA A 7 6.04 26.08 12.76
CA ALA A 7 4.85 26.82 12.35
C ALA A 7 4.44 26.45 10.91
N ILE A 8 5.39 26.37 9.97
CA ILE A 8 5.12 25.97 8.59
C ILE A 8 4.65 24.53 8.50
N LEU A 9 5.24 23.63 9.28
CA LEU A 9 4.81 22.22 9.32
C LEU A 9 3.38 22.08 9.86
N ARG A 10 3.05 22.83 10.92
CA ARG A 10 1.69 22.90 11.46
C ARG A 10 0.72 23.50 10.45
N ASP A 11 1.10 24.58 9.79
CA ASP A 11 0.23 25.25 8.81
C ASP A 11 -0.02 24.36 7.59
N GLY A 12 1.01 23.69 7.06
CA GLY A 12 0.85 22.74 5.95
C GLY A 12 0.06 21.49 6.33
N PHE A 13 0.15 21.05 7.58
CA PHE A 13 -0.67 19.94 8.09
C PHE A 13 -2.13 20.36 8.23
N ARG A 14 -2.42 21.56 8.75
CA ARG A 14 -3.79 22.12 8.80
C ARG A 14 -4.36 22.32 7.41
N GLU A 15 -3.59 22.86 6.48
CA GLU A 15 -3.98 23.02 5.08
C GLU A 15 -4.34 21.67 4.45
N SER A 16 -3.62 20.60 4.80
CA SER A 16 -3.91 19.24 4.33
C SER A 16 -5.19 18.66 4.94
N LEU A 17 -5.51 18.97 6.19
CA LEU A 17 -6.76 18.57 6.86
C LEU A 17 -7.99 19.34 6.35
N ASP A 18 -7.80 20.60 5.94
CA ASP A 18 -8.87 21.45 5.41
C ASP A 18 -9.21 21.12 3.95
N ARG A 19 -8.37 20.35 3.25
CA ARG A 19 -8.67 19.89 1.89
C ARG A 19 -9.85 18.92 1.90
N LYS A 20 -10.83 19.15 1.03
CA LYS A 20 -11.99 18.25 0.82
C LYS A 20 -11.59 16.79 0.59
N MET A 21 -10.46 16.57 -0.10
CA MET A 21 -9.91 15.23 -0.35
C MET A 21 -9.64 14.45 0.94
N PHE A 22 -9.21 15.11 2.02
CA PHE A 22 -9.01 14.48 3.33
C PHE A 22 -10.29 13.81 3.84
N TRP A 23 -11.37 14.59 3.87
CA TRP A 23 -12.68 14.15 4.36
C TRP A 23 -13.33 13.11 3.45
N VAL A 24 -13.11 13.19 2.14
CA VAL A 24 -13.60 12.17 1.19
C VAL A 24 -12.94 10.81 1.48
N VAL A 25 -11.61 10.77 1.61
CA VAL A 25 -10.88 9.52 1.90
C VAL A 25 -11.22 8.99 3.30
N ALA A 26 -11.34 9.87 4.28
CA ALA A 26 -11.71 9.49 5.65
C ALA A 26 -13.15 8.94 5.72
N THR A 27 -14.10 9.55 5.00
CA THR A 27 -15.49 9.07 4.94
C THR A 27 -15.58 7.73 4.23
N MET A 28 -14.81 7.54 3.15
CA MET A 28 -14.77 6.24 2.47
C MET A 28 -14.17 5.15 3.36
N THR A 29 -13.12 5.47 4.12
CA THR A 29 -12.54 4.58 5.13
C THR A 29 -13.55 4.20 6.21
N LEU A 30 -14.31 5.17 6.71
CA LEU A 30 -15.38 4.94 7.69
C LEU A 30 -16.48 4.03 7.12
N LEU A 31 -16.87 4.24 5.86
CA LEU A 31 -17.85 3.40 5.17
C LEU A 31 -17.36 1.96 5.05
N ILE A 32 -16.11 1.74 4.63
CA ILE A 32 -15.52 0.40 4.52
C ILE A 32 -15.52 -0.30 5.88
N ALA A 33 -15.10 0.38 6.94
CA ALA A 33 -15.11 -0.20 8.27
C ALA A 33 -16.53 -0.48 8.79
N ALA A 34 -17.51 0.37 8.45
CA ALA A 34 -18.91 0.14 8.77
C ALA A 34 -19.45 -1.11 8.05
N VAL A 35 -19.14 -1.28 6.76
CA VAL A 35 -19.49 -2.49 6.01
C VAL A 35 -18.85 -3.73 6.63
N MET A 36 -17.57 -3.66 7.01
CA MET A 36 -16.91 -4.75 7.73
C MET A 36 -17.59 -5.06 9.06
N ALA A 37 -18.00 -4.04 9.82
CA ALA A 37 -18.69 -4.22 11.09
C ALA A 37 -20.10 -4.82 10.95
N CYS A 38 -20.73 -4.74 9.76
CA CYS A 38 -22.00 -5.38 9.45
C CYS A 38 -21.88 -6.90 9.23
N ILE A 39 -20.66 -7.43 9.06
CA ILE A 39 -20.40 -8.86 8.84
C ILE A 39 -20.09 -9.51 10.19
N SER A 40 -20.92 -10.47 10.60
CA SER A 40 -20.73 -11.27 11.81
C SER A 40 -20.65 -12.75 11.48
N PHE A 41 -19.79 -13.48 12.18
CA PHE A 41 -19.62 -14.92 12.00
C PHE A 41 -20.24 -15.64 13.21
N GLU A 42 -21.22 -16.50 12.95
CA GLU A 42 -21.82 -17.43 13.91
C GLU A 42 -21.47 -18.87 13.49
N PRO A 43 -21.52 -19.87 14.41
CA PRO A 43 -21.29 -21.26 14.03
C PRO A 43 -22.26 -21.69 12.92
N ASP A 44 -21.72 -22.25 11.83
CA ASP A 44 -22.42 -22.70 10.61
C ASP A 44 -23.15 -21.60 9.80
N LYS A 45 -23.01 -20.31 10.17
CA LYS A 45 -23.77 -19.21 9.54
C LYS A 45 -22.93 -17.94 9.41
N ILE A 46 -22.86 -17.43 8.18
CA ILE A 46 -22.42 -16.04 7.96
C ILE A 46 -23.64 -15.14 8.13
N VAL A 47 -23.55 -14.24 9.10
CA VAL A 47 -24.61 -13.31 9.44
C VAL A 47 -24.25 -11.95 8.86
N LEU A 48 -24.99 -11.54 7.82
CA LEU A 48 -24.85 -10.22 7.22
C LEU A 48 -25.91 -9.26 7.79
N LEU A 49 -25.55 -7.97 7.90
CA LEU A 49 -26.45 -6.89 8.32
C LEU A 49 -27.13 -7.17 9.67
N PHE A 50 -26.34 -7.50 10.70
CA PHE A 50 -26.83 -7.66 12.08
C PHE A 50 -27.95 -8.71 12.25
N GLY A 51 -27.93 -9.79 11.47
CA GLY A 51 -28.93 -10.87 11.61
C GLY A 51 -29.96 -10.93 10.50
N MET A 52 -29.94 -9.97 9.56
CA MET A 52 -30.96 -9.84 8.52
C MET A 52 -30.83 -10.92 7.44
N TRP A 53 -29.60 -11.32 7.11
CA TRP A 53 -29.33 -12.36 6.12
C TRP A 53 -28.43 -13.42 6.76
N ARG A 54 -28.90 -14.66 6.79
CA ARG A 54 -28.19 -15.81 7.37
C ARG A 54 -27.89 -16.77 6.24
N ILE A 55 -26.65 -16.81 5.80
CA ILE A 55 -26.21 -17.73 4.75
C ILE A 55 -25.68 -18.99 5.46
N PRO A 56 -26.30 -20.17 5.28
CA PRO A 56 -25.78 -21.41 5.83
C PRO A 56 -24.46 -21.73 5.13
N ALA A 57 -23.39 -21.84 5.90
CA ALA A 57 -22.06 -22.20 5.43
C ALA A 57 -21.67 -23.53 6.07
N GLU A 58 -22.28 -24.62 5.57
CA GLU A 58 -22.00 -25.97 6.05
C GLU A 58 -20.50 -26.27 5.92
N GLY A 59 -19.84 -26.57 7.05
CA GLY A 59 -18.41 -26.88 7.10
C GLY A 59 -17.50 -25.69 7.42
N PHE A 60 -18.05 -24.49 7.63
CA PHE A 60 -17.30 -23.33 8.09
C PHE A 60 -17.68 -22.96 9.53
N ASP A 61 -16.97 -23.54 10.49
CA ASP A 61 -17.16 -23.22 11.90
C ASP A 61 -16.17 -22.15 12.37
N ALA A 62 -16.61 -20.89 12.32
CA ALA A 62 -15.84 -19.74 12.80
C ALA A 62 -15.61 -19.71 14.32
N THR A 63 -16.15 -20.68 15.08
CA THR A 63 -15.94 -20.76 16.53
C THR A 63 -14.72 -21.60 16.92
N THR A 64 -14.30 -22.53 16.06
CA THR A 64 -13.07 -23.33 16.25
C THR A 64 -11.82 -22.48 15.98
N GLU A 65 -10.73 -22.71 16.72
CA GLU A 65 -9.43 -22.01 16.56
C GLU A 65 -8.94 -21.97 15.09
N MET A 66 -9.18 -23.05 14.34
CA MET A 66 -8.85 -23.19 12.92
C MET A 66 -9.76 -22.37 11.98
N GLY A 67 -11.04 -22.20 12.31
CA GLY A 67 -11.96 -21.37 11.53
C GLY A 67 -11.71 -19.88 11.75
N LYS A 68 -11.38 -19.49 12.99
CA LYS A 68 -10.97 -18.11 13.31
C LYS A 68 -9.73 -17.69 12.56
N SER A 69 -8.73 -18.57 12.45
CA SER A 69 -7.50 -18.26 11.72
C SER A 69 -7.76 -18.11 10.21
N GLN A 70 -8.65 -18.93 9.63
CA GLN A 70 -9.05 -18.84 8.22
C GLN A 70 -9.87 -17.58 7.90
N VAL A 71 -10.86 -17.22 8.73
CA VAL A 71 -11.59 -15.94 8.60
C VAL A 71 -10.61 -14.78 8.65
N LEU A 72 -9.71 -14.80 9.64
CA LEU A 72 -8.74 -13.75 9.87
C LEU A 72 -7.82 -13.59 8.66
N SER A 73 -7.31 -14.68 8.10
CA SER A 73 -6.37 -14.62 6.99
C SER A 73 -7.04 -14.22 5.67
N VAL A 74 -8.28 -14.66 5.39
CA VAL A 74 -9.05 -14.16 4.24
C VAL A 74 -9.31 -12.65 4.37
N MET A 75 -9.71 -12.20 5.57
CA MET A 75 -9.98 -10.78 5.79
C MET A 75 -8.71 -9.93 5.74
N ILE A 76 -7.64 -10.37 6.40
CA ILE A 76 -6.35 -9.66 6.35
C ILE A 76 -5.87 -9.60 4.90
N GLN A 77 -5.96 -10.69 4.12
CA GLN A 77 -5.56 -10.67 2.73
C GLN A 77 -6.41 -9.73 1.88
N PHE A 78 -7.74 -9.77 2.01
CA PHE A 78 -8.64 -8.86 1.31
C PHE A 78 -8.34 -7.40 1.65
N VAL A 79 -8.17 -7.11 2.95
CA VAL A 79 -7.90 -5.75 3.41
C VAL A 79 -6.50 -5.31 2.99
N MET A 80 -5.46 -6.10 3.22
CA MET A 80 -4.07 -5.75 2.92
C MET A 80 -3.76 -5.70 1.41
N SER A 81 -4.16 -6.73 0.67
CA SER A 81 -3.80 -6.83 -0.74
C SER A 81 -4.74 -5.99 -1.62
N THR A 82 -6.05 -6.15 -1.46
CA THR A 82 -7.03 -5.51 -2.35
C THR A 82 -7.32 -4.07 -1.92
N LEU A 83 -7.76 -3.87 -0.68
CA LEU A 83 -8.15 -2.54 -0.22
C LEU A 83 -6.95 -1.62 -0.02
N LEU A 84 -5.91 -2.08 0.66
CA LEU A 84 -4.70 -1.29 0.91
C LEU A 84 -3.83 -1.20 -0.35
N GLY A 85 -3.38 -2.33 -0.90
CA GLY A 85 -2.39 -2.37 -1.98
C GLY A 85 -2.87 -1.82 -3.33
N TRP A 86 -4.11 -2.12 -3.74
CA TRP A 86 -4.64 -1.69 -5.04
C TRP A 86 -5.44 -0.40 -4.93
N ILE A 87 -6.55 -0.43 -4.19
CA ILE A 87 -7.52 0.68 -4.19
C ILE A 87 -6.98 1.87 -3.39
N GLY A 88 -6.48 1.62 -2.18
CA GLY A 88 -5.98 2.63 -1.26
C GLY A 88 -4.80 3.39 -1.85
N MET A 89 -3.85 2.68 -2.44
CA MET A 89 -2.70 3.29 -3.11
C MET A 89 -3.10 4.24 -4.25
N MET A 90 -4.01 3.81 -5.14
CA MET A 90 -4.50 4.66 -6.23
C MET A 90 -5.21 5.91 -5.71
N LEU A 91 -6.09 5.73 -4.73
CA LEU A 91 -6.82 6.82 -4.11
C LEU A 91 -5.88 7.84 -3.47
N MET A 92 -4.84 7.38 -2.78
CA MET A 92 -3.86 8.25 -2.13
C MET A 92 -2.98 8.98 -3.14
N ILE A 93 -2.63 8.37 -4.27
CA ILE A 93 -1.93 9.05 -5.36
C ILE A 93 -2.80 10.17 -5.92
N ILE A 94 -4.08 9.90 -6.20
CA ILE A 94 -5.02 10.91 -6.71
C ILE A 94 -5.19 12.05 -5.70
N ALA A 95 -5.29 11.72 -4.41
CA ALA A 95 -5.43 12.70 -3.34
C ALA A 95 -4.21 13.60 -3.14
N THR A 96 -3.00 13.11 -3.48
CA THR A 96 -1.73 13.82 -3.22
C THR A 96 -1.08 14.38 -4.48
N ALA A 97 -1.56 14.02 -5.68
CA ALA A 97 -0.95 14.43 -6.95
C ALA A 97 -0.90 15.94 -7.16
N ASP A 98 -1.84 16.68 -6.55
CA ASP A 98 -1.92 18.13 -6.65
C ASP A 98 -0.93 18.87 -5.72
N PHE A 99 -0.34 18.18 -4.73
CA PHE A 99 0.44 18.84 -3.66
C PHE A 99 1.67 19.59 -4.19
N TYR A 100 2.29 19.11 -5.27
CA TYR A 100 3.45 19.75 -5.90
C TYR A 100 3.10 20.68 -7.05
N PRO A 101 2.24 20.29 -8.01
CA PRO A 101 1.82 21.18 -9.09
C PRO A 101 1.17 22.48 -8.58
N SER A 102 0.27 22.40 -7.59
CA SER A 102 -0.39 23.58 -7.01
C SER A 102 0.59 24.53 -6.29
N MET A 103 1.64 24.00 -5.66
CA MET A 103 2.70 24.82 -5.07
C MET A 103 3.50 25.57 -6.13
N MET A 104 3.48 25.11 -7.38
CA MET A 104 4.19 25.68 -8.51
C MET A 104 3.31 26.57 -9.40
N GLU A 105 2.08 26.87 -8.98
CA GLU A 105 1.20 27.82 -9.67
C GLU A 105 1.58 29.28 -9.37
N ARG A 106 1.39 30.17 -10.35
CA ARG A 106 1.72 31.60 -10.25
C ARG A 106 0.91 32.26 -9.12
N GLY A 107 1.58 32.95 -8.19
CA GLY A 107 0.98 33.64 -7.04
C GLY A 107 1.21 32.95 -5.68
N ALA A 108 1.22 31.62 -5.63
CA ALA A 108 1.55 30.87 -4.40
C ALA A 108 3.07 30.81 -4.16
N ILE A 109 3.84 30.65 -5.24
CA ILE A 109 5.32 30.63 -5.19
C ILE A 109 5.87 31.93 -4.61
N ASP A 110 5.35 33.10 -5.03
CA ASP A 110 5.88 34.41 -4.64
C ASP A 110 5.67 34.68 -3.14
N VAL A 111 4.54 34.24 -2.58
CA VAL A 111 4.26 34.32 -1.14
C VAL A 111 5.19 33.40 -0.36
N VAL A 112 5.45 32.19 -0.87
CA VAL A 112 6.33 31.23 -0.18
C VAL A 112 7.81 31.64 -0.28
N LEU A 113 8.24 32.18 -1.43
CA LEU A 113 9.61 32.67 -1.66
C LEU A 113 9.92 34.01 -0.99
N SER A 114 8.91 34.79 -0.58
CA SER A 114 9.12 36.00 0.22
C SER A 114 9.73 35.73 1.60
N LYS A 115 9.64 34.48 2.08
CA LYS A 115 10.30 34.01 3.31
C LYS A 115 11.70 33.51 2.96
N PRO A 116 12.75 33.86 3.73
CA PRO A 116 14.14 33.46 3.46
C PRO A 116 14.38 31.97 3.80
N ILE A 117 13.73 31.07 3.05
CA ILE A 117 13.79 29.62 3.25
C ILE A 117 14.48 29.00 2.04
N PRO A 118 15.51 28.16 2.24
CA PRO A 118 16.17 27.51 1.12
C PRO A 118 15.22 26.52 0.41
N ARG A 119 15.24 26.51 -0.93
CA ARG A 119 14.30 25.74 -1.79
C ARG A 119 14.28 24.23 -1.49
N TRP A 120 15.43 23.65 -1.14
CA TRP A 120 15.53 22.22 -0.80
C TRP A 120 14.78 21.86 0.49
N VAL A 121 14.76 22.79 1.46
CA VAL A 121 14.00 22.64 2.71
C VAL A 121 12.51 22.65 2.40
N LEU A 122 12.05 23.61 1.60
CA LEU A 122 10.65 23.68 1.17
C LEU A 122 10.20 22.39 0.47
N PHE A 123 11.04 21.87 -0.45
CA PHE A 123 10.77 20.63 -1.15
C PHE A 123 10.63 19.44 -0.19
N LEU A 124 11.58 19.24 0.73
CA LEU A 124 11.54 18.14 1.70
C LEU A 124 10.37 18.29 2.69
N PHE A 125 10.05 19.50 3.12
CA PHE A 125 8.90 19.73 4.00
C PHE A 125 7.58 19.36 3.34
N LYS A 126 7.41 19.70 2.06
CA LYS A 126 6.19 19.31 1.33
C LYS A 126 6.12 17.80 1.16
N TYR A 127 7.25 17.16 0.84
CA TYR A 127 7.36 15.71 0.71
C TYR A 127 6.98 14.99 2.02
N LEU A 128 7.56 15.42 3.14
CA LEU A 128 7.26 14.88 4.46
C LEU A 128 5.81 15.20 4.88
N GLY A 129 5.27 16.35 4.48
CA GLY A 129 3.87 16.71 4.71
C GLY A 129 2.90 15.76 4.01
N SER A 130 3.16 15.40 2.75
CA SER A 130 2.38 14.35 2.06
C SER A 130 2.53 12.97 2.71
N LEU A 131 3.73 12.60 3.16
CA LEU A 131 3.93 11.33 3.87
C LEU A 131 3.19 11.31 5.21
N ALA A 132 3.19 12.43 5.95
CA ALA A 132 2.45 12.57 7.20
C ALA A 132 0.92 12.49 6.98
N PHE A 133 0.43 13.08 5.88
CA PHE A 133 -0.96 12.96 5.47
C PHE A 133 -1.35 11.49 5.21
N VAL A 134 -0.50 10.76 4.49
CA VAL A 134 -0.72 9.33 4.21
C VAL A 134 -0.63 8.50 5.48
N LEU A 135 0.31 8.80 6.36
CA LEU A 135 0.46 8.14 7.66
C LEU A 135 -0.81 8.31 8.49
N LEU A 136 -1.41 9.50 8.52
CA LEU A 136 -2.65 9.75 9.24
C LEU A 136 -3.81 8.95 8.64
N GLN A 137 -3.97 8.97 7.30
CA GLN A 137 -5.01 8.18 6.63
C GLN A 137 -4.83 6.67 6.83
N ALA A 138 -3.60 6.17 6.73
CA ALA A 138 -3.29 4.76 6.98
C ALA A 138 -3.57 4.38 8.43
N THR A 139 -3.26 5.27 9.40
CA THR A 139 -3.57 5.05 10.81
C THR A 139 -5.07 5.02 11.06
N LEU A 140 -5.84 5.93 10.44
CA LEU A 140 -7.30 5.91 10.52
C LEU A 140 -7.86 4.61 9.94
N PHE A 141 -7.40 4.19 8.77
CA PHE A 141 -7.87 2.98 8.11
C PHE A 141 -7.54 1.72 8.91
N VAL A 142 -6.25 1.47 9.16
CA VAL A 142 -5.77 0.27 9.85
C VAL A 142 -6.25 0.26 11.31
N GLY A 143 -6.29 1.42 11.98
CA GLY A 143 -6.81 1.53 13.34
C GLY A 143 -8.29 1.19 13.43
N LEU A 144 -9.10 1.69 12.50
CA LEU A 144 -10.55 1.45 12.51
C LEU A 144 -10.88 -0.01 12.17
N THR A 145 -10.23 -0.61 11.17
CA THR A 145 -10.41 -2.04 10.85
C THR A 145 -9.90 -2.93 11.98
N PHE A 146 -8.81 -2.57 12.65
CA PHE A 146 -8.32 -3.27 13.85
C PHE A 146 -9.32 -3.24 15.00
N LEU A 147 -9.95 -2.08 15.25
CA LEU A 147 -11.00 -1.96 16.25
C LEU A 147 -12.24 -2.79 15.90
N VAL A 148 -12.64 -2.82 14.62
CA VAL A 148 -13.74 -3.68 14.17
C VAL A 148 -13.40 -5.16 14.40
N MET A 149 -12.18 -5.59 14.06
CA MET A 149 -11.73 -6.98 14.29
C MET A 149 -11.74 -7.35 15.79
N GLY A 150 -11.20 -6.48 16.64
CA GLY A 150 -11.14 -6.71 18.08
C GLY A 150 -12.51 -6.71 18.76
N LEU A 151 -13.39 -5.76 18.40
CA LEU A 151 -14.70 -5.60 19.05
C LEU A 151 -15.77 -6.55 18.50
N ARG A 152 -15.75 -6.87 17.20
CA ARG A 152 -16.78 -7.73 16.58
C ARG A 152 -16.42 -9.20 16.57
N TRP A 153 -15.18 -9.53 16.26
CA TRP A 153 -14.76 -10.92 16.07
C TRP A 153 -13.95 -11.46 17.24
N ASN A 154 -13.65 -10.62 18.25
CA ASN A 154 -12.83 -10.97 19.40
C ASN A 154 -11.44 -11.53 19.01
N ILE A 155 -10.93 -11.06 17.86
CA ILE A 155 -9.60 -11.44 17.34
C ILE A 155 -8.73 -10.20 17.38
N TRP A 156 -7.74 -10.22 18.27
CA TRP A 156 -6.75 -9.16 18.40
C TRP A 156 -5.45 -9.61 17.74
N ALA A 157 -5.11 -9.00 16.61
CA ALA A 157 -3.86 -9.26 15.88
C ALA A 157 -2.97 -8.01 15.87
N PRO A 158 -2.14 -7.76 16.91
CA PRO A 158 -1.31 -6.56 16.99
C PRO A 158 -0.34 -6.40 15.80
N GLY A 159 0.05 -7.51 15.16
CA GLY A 159 0.89 -7.50 13.97
C GLY A 159 0.26 -6.75 12.78
N TYR A 160 -1.06 -6.67 12.72
CA TYR A 160 -1.79 -5.90 11.71
C TYR A 160 -1.44 -4.39 11.74
N LEU A 161 -1.06 -3.85 12.91
CA LEU A 161 -0.66 -2.44 13.05
C LEU A 161 0.67 -2.14 12.32
N MET A 162 1.52 -3.15 12.06
CA MET A 162 2.73 -2.97 11.26
C MET A 162 2.43 -2.68 9.78
N ALA A 163 1.17 -2.82 9.35
CA ALA A 163 0.75 -2.36 8.03
C ALA A 163 0.85 -0.84 7.87
N ILE A 164 0.73 -0.05 8.95
CA ILE A 164 0.78 1.42 8.87
C ILE A 164 2.12 1.92 8.27
N PRO A 165 3.30 1.62 8.87
CA PRO A 165 4.56 2.09 8.32
C PRO A 165 4.85 1.50 6.93
N LEU A 166 4.41 0.26 6.71
CA LEU A 166 4.57 -0.45 5.44
C LEU A 166 3.79 0.22 4.30
N MET A 167 2.57 0.70 4.58
CA MET A 167 1.78 1.47 3.63
C MET A 167 2.38 2.83 3.30
N VAL A 168 2.90 3.52 4.30
CA VAL A 168 3.59 4.80 4.08
C VAL A 168 4.81 4.60 3.19
N LEU A 169 5.55 3.51 3.40
CA LEU A 169 6.73 3.16 2.63
C LEU A 169 6.38 2.78 1.18
N LEU A 170 5.36 1.94 0.97
CA LEU A 170 4.85 1.63 -0.38
C LEU A 170 4.41 2.89 -1.12
N PHE A 171 3.68 3.77 -0.43
CA PHE A 171 3.25 5.04 -0.99
C PHE A 171 4.46 5.91 -1.37
N SER A 172 5.47 6.00 -0.51
CA SER A 172 6.71 6.75 -0.76
C SER A 172 7.37 6.39 -2.09
N TYR A 173 7.43 5.09 -2.41
CA TYR A 173 8.06 4.58 -3.63
C TYR A 173 7.37 5.04 -4.91
N ILE A 174 6.04 5.09 -4.93
CA ILE A 174 5.31 5.56 -6.12
C ILE A 174 5.24 7.09 -6.13
N TYR A 175 5.11 7.68 -4.94
CA TYR A 175 5.02 9.11 -4.77
C TYR A 175 6.28 9.83 -5.23
N CYS A 176 7.48 9.24 -5.08
CA CYS A 176 8.71 9.88 -5.57
C CYS A 176 8.68 10.14 -7.09
N ILE A 177 8.09 9.23 -7.88
CA ILE A 177 7.88 9.43 -9.33
C ILE A 177 6.82 10.50 -9.57
N SER A 178 5.72 10.46 -8.83
CA SER A 178 4.66 11.49 -8.90
C SER A 178 5.22 12.89 -8.69
N VAL A 179 6.07 13.06 -7.68
CA VAL A 179 6.74 14.32 -7.35
C VAL A 179 7.71 14.73 -8.45
N TYR A 180 8.55 13.81 -8.93
CA TYR A 180 9.47 14.11 -10.03
C TYR A 180 8.73 14.62 -11.28
N VAL A 181 7.64 13.95 -11.66
CA VAL A 181 6.80 14.33 -12.80
C VAL A 181 6.07 15.64 -12.54
N GLY A 182 5.52 15.83 -11.35
CA GLY A 182 4.84 17.05 -10.94
C GLY A 182 5.76 18.26 -11.04
N VAL A 183 7.01 18.13 -10.58
CA VAL A 183 8.04 19.18 -10.70
C VAL A 183 8.45 19.43 -12.14
N MET A 184 8.50 18.38 -12.98
CA MET A 184 8.90 18.52 -14.38
C MET A 184 7.81 19.17 -15.24
N THR A 185 6.55 18.76 -15.04
CA THR A 185 5.42 19.06 -15.94
C THR A 185 4.49 20.15 -15.42
N ARG A 186 4.51 20.46 -14.11
CA ARG A 186 3.58 21.41 -13.44
C ARG A 186 2.10 21.05 -13.66
N SER A 187 1.81 19.77 -13.94
CA SER A 187 0.46 19.29 -14.22
C SER A 187 0.09 18.15 -13.28
N THR A 188 -1.00 18.35 -12.53
CA THR A 188 -1.60 17.33 -11.65
C THR A 188 -2.00 16.09 -12.45
N VAL A 189 -2.55 16.27 -13.65
CA VAL A 189 -2.99 15.15 -14.51
C VAL A 189 -1.80 14.32 -14.97
N ALA A 190 -0.70 14.95 -15.39
CA ALA A 190 0.50 14.24 -15.80
C ALA A 190 1.12 13.45 -14.64
N ALA A 191 1.15 14.05 -13.43
CA ALA A 191 1.62 13.37 -12.22
C ALA A 191 0.77 12.13 -11.93
N ILE A 192 -0.56 12.21 -12.00
CA ILE A 192 -1.47 11.07 -11.79
C ILE A 192 -1.20 9.97 -12.82
N LEU A 193 -1.24 10.30 -14.12
CA LEU A 193 -1.12 9.30 -15.19
C LEU A 193 0.21 8.55 -15.13
N ILE A 194 1.32 9.26 -14.95
CA ILE A 194 2.63 8.60 -14.87
C ILE A 194 2.76 7.79 -13.58
N SER A 195 2.16 8.23 -12.47
CA SER A 195 2.17 7.45 -11.23
C SER A 195 1.40 6.12 -11.37
N ILE A 196 0.28 6.13 -12.10
CA ILE A 196 -0.50 4.92 -12.40
C ILE A 196 0.32 4.00 -13.33
N CYS A 197 0.97 4.55 -14.36
CA CYS A 197 1.86 3.77 -15.22
C CYS A 197 3.05 3.18 -14.44
N ALA A 198 3.61 3.92 -13.49
CA ALA A 198 4.69 3.46 -12.64
C ALA A 198 4.22 2.32 -11.71
N TRP A 199 3.05 2.46 -11.09
CA TRP A 199 2.44 1.39 -10.30
C TRP A 199 2.24 0.12 -11.13
N ALA A 200 1.69 0.24 -12.35
CA ALA A 200 1.51 -0.91 -13.25
C ALA A 200 2.86 -1.55 -13.62
N ALA A 201 3.89 -0.74 -13.88
CA ALA A 201 5.24 -1.22 -14.14
C ALA A 201 5.87 -1.93 -12.93
N TYR A 202 5.42 -1.64 -11.70
CA TYR A 202 5.93 -2.27 -10.48
C TYR A 202 5.22 -3.59 -10.17
N VAL A 203 3.92 -3.67 -10.46
CA VAL A 203 3.07 -4.83 -10.13
C VAL A 203 3.06 -5.89 -11.24
N VAL A 204 3.02 -5.48 -12.51
CA VAL A 204 2.82 -6.41 -13.64
C VAL A 204 3.99 -7.38 -13.83
N PRO A 205 5.28 -6.98 -13.81
CA PRO A 205 6.36 -7.92 -14.06
C PRO A 205 6.48 -9.02 -13.00
N PRO A 206 6.40 -8.75 -11.68
CA PRO A 206 6.35 -9.80 -10.66
C PRO A 206 5.13 -10.72 -10.81
N ALA A 207 3.95 -10.16 -11.08
CA ALA A 207 2.74 -10.97 -11.28
C ALA A 207 2.85 -11.87 -12.53
N ALA A 208 3.43 -11.34 -13.62
CA ALA A 208 3.66 -12.09 -14.84
C ALA A 208 4.70 -13.21 -14.63
N LEU A 209 5.74 -12.96 -13.81
CA LEU A 209 6.67 -14.01 -13.40
C LEU A 209 5.96 -15.11 -12.66
N GLU A 210 5.12 -14.78 -11.67
CA GLU A 210 4.38 -15.78 -10.89
C GLU A 210 3.46 -16.65 -11.78
N VAL A 211 2.80 -16.06 -12.78
CA VAL A 211 1.95 -16.79 -13.74
C VAL A 211 2.77 -17.67 -14.70
N VAL A 212 3.86 -17.13 -15.26
CA VAL A 212 4.76 -17.91 -16.13
C VAL A 212 5.42 -19.04 -15.34
N GLU A 213 5.71 -18.78 -14.07
CA GLU A 213 6.23 -19.73 -13.12
C GLU A 213 5.17 -20.67 -12.54
N SER A 214 3.87 -20.51 -12.77
CA SER A 214 2.86 -21.51 -12.37
C SER A 214 2.58 -22.50 -13.50
N GLU A 215 2.70 -22.06 -14.76
CA GLU A 215 2.34 -22.87 -15.92
C GLU A 215 3.56 -23.67 -16.47
N PRO A 216 3.55 -25.01 -16.43
CA PRO A 216 4.71 -25.83 -16.83
C PRO A 216 5.10 -25.67 -18.31
N SER A 217 4.16 -25.30 -19.19
CA SER A 217 4.43 -25.05 -20.61
C SER A 217 5.21 -23.74 -20.85
N LEU A 218 4.96 -22.70 -20.04
CA LEU A 218 5.62 -21.39 -20.17
C LEU A 218 6.99 -21.37 -19.48
N ARG A 219 7.16 -22.12 -18.38
CA ARG A 219 8.45 -22.33 -17.70
C ARG A 219 9.54 -22.86 -18.62
N ALA A 220 9.17 -23.68 -19.62
CA ALA A 220 10.12 -24.27 -20.57
C ALA A 220 10.87 -23.19 -21.39
N ASN A 221 10.28 -22.01 -21.55
CA ASN A 221 10.91 -20.91 -22.28
C ASN A 221 11.78 -20.04 -21.35
N GLN A 222 13.02 -20.47 -21.13
CA GLN A 222 13.99 -19.76 -20.28
C GLN A 222 14.27 -18.32 -20.73
N ALA A 223 14.13 -18.02 -22.03
CA ALA A 223 14.31 -16.65 -22.53
C ALA A 223 13.19 -15.71 -22.03
N LEU A 224 11.95 -16.22 -21.99
CA LEU A 224 10.78 -15.49 -21.52
C LEU A 224 10.86 -15.23 -20.01
N VAL A 225 11.25 -16.26 -19.23
CA VAL A 225 11.48 -16.13 -17.78
C VAL A 225 12.58 -15.11 -17.47
N ARG A 226 13.71 -15.15 -18.20
CA ARG A 226 14.81 -14.19 -17.99
C ARG A 226 14.43 -12.75 -18.37
N ALA A 227 13.67 -12.57 -19.46
CA ALA A 227 13.24 -11.25 -19.90
C ALA A 227 12.29 -10.59 -18.89
N ILE A 228 11.29 -11.33 -18.39
CA ILE A 228 10.39 -10.81 -17.35
C ILE A 228 11.14 -10.69 -16.01
N GLY A 229 12.09 -11.59 -15.72
CA GLY A 229 12.98 -11.53 -14.56
C GLY A 229 13.77 -10.23 -14.49
N PHE A 230 14.34 -9.82 -15.64
CA PHE A 230 15.05 -8.56 -15.76
C PHE A 230 14.11 -7.36 -15.61
N ALA A 231 12.92 -7.42 -16.23
CA ALA A 231 11.92 -6.37 -16.10
C ALA A 231 11.40 -6.21 -14.65
N ALA A 232 11.30 -7.30 -13.89
CA ALA A 232 10.91 -7.29 -12.48
C ALA A 232 12.05 -6.89 -11.52
N ALA A 233 13.30 -6.88 -11.99
CA ALA A 233 14.45 -6.47 -11.19
C ALA A 233 14.69 -4.96 -11.14
N ILE A 234 14.14 -4.22 -12.12
CA ILE A 234 14.25 -2.76 -12.24
C ILE A 234 13.36 -2.02 -11.21
N PRO A 235 12.07 -2.37 -11.04
CA PRO A 235 11.22 -1.67 -10.08
C PRO A 235 11.58 -1.98 -8.63
N PRO A 236 11.24 -1.09 -7.68
CA PRO A 236 11.30 -1.40 -6.25
C PRO A 236 10.46 -2.65 -5.99
N LYS A 237 10.95 -3.52 -5.10
CA LYS A 237 10.35 -4.82 -4.81
C LYS A 237 9.11 -4.67 -3.92
N THR A 238 8.09 -4.01 -4.44
CA THR A 238 6.81 -3.75 -3.74
C THR A 238 6.03 -5.04 -3.50
N ALA A 239 6.16 -6.04 -4.38
CA ALA A 239 5.51 -7.34 -4.20
C ALA A 239 6.00 -8.09 -2.95
N ASP A 240 7.29 -7.98 -2.60
CA ASP A 240 7.86 -8.61 -1.40
C ASP A 240 7.28 -8.02 -0.11
N ILE A 241 6.78 -6.78 -0.17
CA ILE A 241 6.27 -6.06 0.98
C ILE A 241 4.92 -6.62 1.43
N ASP A 242 4.08 -7.13 0.52
CA ASP A 242 2.85 -7.85 0.86
C ASP A 242 3.17 -9.14 1.64
N TYR A 243 4.25 -9.84 1.27
CA TYR A 243 4.73 -11.03 2.00
C TYR A 243 5.34 -10.68 3.37
N ILE A 244 6.02 -9.52 3.47
CA ILE A 244 6.53 -9.03 4.77
C ILE A 244 5.36 -8.64 5.67
N ALA A 245 4.32 -8.00 5.12
CA ALA A 245 3.11 -7.63 5.84
C ALA A 245 2.36 -8.87 6.38
N SER A 246 2.19 -9.92 5.56
CA SER A 246 1.56 -11.17 6.00
C SER A 246 2.38 -11.87 7.08
N ARG A 247 3.71 -11.92 6.92
CA ARG A 247 4.65 -12.46 7.93
C ARG A 247 4.54 -11.73 9.27
N TRP A 248 4.48 -10.40 9.26
CA TRP A 248 4.37 -9.61 10.49
C TRP A 248 2.98 -9.64 11.11
N ALA A 249 1.93 -9.75 10.30
CA ALA A 249 0.55 -9.89 10.75
C ALA A 249 0.28 -11.24 11.45
N LYS A 250 1.19 -12.23 11.34
CA LYS A 250 0.95 -13.64 11.73
C LYS A 250 -0.33 -14.20 11.12
N ALA A 251 -0.78 -13.63 10.01
CA ALA A 251 -1.82 -14.24 9.20
C ALA A 251 -1.20 -15.51 8.62
N GLY A 252 -1.88 -16.66 8.77
CA GLY A 252 -1.45 -17.90 8.13
C GLY A 252 -1.13 -17.68 6.65
N THR A 253 -0.22 -18.50 6.13
CA THR A 253 0.30 -18.38 4.77
C THR A 253 -0.84 -18.35 3.74
N SER A 254 -0.66 -17.69 2.59
CA SER A 254 -1.58 -17.77 1.44
C SER A 254 -1.87 -19.22 1.02
N LEU A 255 -0.97 -20.16 1.30
CA LEU A 255 -1.21 -21.59 1.10
C LEU A 255 -1.97 -22.31 2.22
N ASP A 256 -2.00 -21.79 3.45
CA ASP A 256 -2.84 -22.31 4.53
C ASP A 256 -4.33 -21.94 4.33
N LEU A 257 -4.58 -21.07 3.35
CA LEU A 257 -5.87 -20.49 2.97
C LEU A 257 -6.57 -21.18 1.78
N MET A 258 -5.91 -22.11 1.09
CA MET A 258 -6.55 -22.81 -0.02
C MET A 258 -7.65 -23.73 0.54
N PRO A 259 -8.91 -23.61 0.09
CA PRO A 259 -9.95 -24.59 0.42
C PRO A 259 -9.47 -25.97 -0.03
N GLN A 260 -9.58 -26.99 0.82
CA GLN A 260 -9.21 -28.37 0.46
C GLN A 260 -9.89 -28.84 -0.85
N GLN A 261 -11.02 -28.25 -1.24
CA GLN A 261 -11.74 -28.52 -2.48
C GLN A 261 -11.08 -27.99 -3.77
N GLN A 262 -10.08 -27.09 -3.70
CA GLN A 262 -9.28 -26.65 -4.85
C GLN A 262 -7.92 -27.37 -4.96
N MET A 263 -7.69 -28.44 -4.17
CA MET A 263 -6.52 -29.33 -4.30
C MET A 263 -6.64 -30.22 -5.55
N THR A 264 -6.51 -29.65 -6.74
CA THR A 264 -6.34 -30.40 -8.01
C THR A 264 -4.89 -30.37 -8.51
N LEU A 265 -3.98 -29.68 -7.80
CA LEU A 265 -2.57 -29.66 -8.11
C LEU A 265 -1.87 -30.94 -7.62
N PRO A 266 -0.94 -31.53 -8.40
CA PRO A 266 -0.14 -32.67 -7.96
C PRO A 266 0.59 -32.37 -6.63
N PRO A 267 0.74 -33.36 -5.72
CA PRO A 267 1.39 -33.15 -4.42
C PRO A 267 2.79 -32.52 -4.52
N GLU A 268 3.55 -32.86 -5.57
CA GLU A 268 4.89 -32.31 -5.84
C GLU A 268 4.88 -30.81 -6.20
N GLU A 269 3.85 -30.31 -6.89
CA GLU A 269 3.74 -28.88 -7.20
C GLU A 269 3.33 -28.06 -5.99
N MET A 270 2.50 -28.63 -5.11
CA MET A 270 2.14 -28.00 -3.84
C MET A 270 3.34 -27.86 -2.91
N GLU A 271 4.20 -28.88 -2.80
CA GLU A 271 5.44 -28.79 -2.02
C GLU A 271 6.40 -27.73 -2.59
N ARG A 272 6.53 -27.64 -3.93
CA ARG A 272 7.34 -26.59 -4.57
C ARG A 272 6.80 -25.18 -4.35
N LEU A 273 5.48 -24.99 -4.37
CA LEU A 273 4.85 -23.71 -4.05
C LEU A 273 5.07 -23.34 -2.56
N ARG A 274 4.95 -24.31 -1.64
CA ARG A 274 5.29 -24.13 -0.22
C ARG A 274 6.75 -23.76 -0.01
N GLU A 275 7.67 -24.41 -0.71
CA GLU A 275 9.10 -24.12 -0.63
C GLU A 275 9.46 -22.75 -1.23
N ARG A 276 8.81 -22.35 -2.32
CA ARG A 276 8.96 -21.00 -2.89
C ARG A 276 8.41 -19.91 -1.97
N GLU A 277 7.24 -20.11 -1.38
CA GLU A 277 6.71 -19.15 -0.40
C GLU A 277 7.58 -19.11 0.86
N ARG A 278 8.03 -20.26 1.38
CA ARG A 278 8.96 -20.30 2.52
C ARG A 278 10.29 -19.61 2.22
N SER A 279 10.82 -19.77 1.01
CA SER A 279 12.07 -19.10 0.61
C SER A 279 11.88 -17.59 0.40
N LYS A 280 10.74 -17.13 -0.14
CA LYS A 280 10.38 -15.70 -0.19
C LYS A 280 10.19 -15.11 1.21
N ILE A 281 9.55 -15.84 2.13
CA ILE A 281 9.37 -15.45 3.54
C ILE A 281 10.73 -15.44 4.28
N ALA A 282 11.63 -16.35 3.95
CA ALA A 282 12.98 -16.45 4.52
C ALA A 282 13.96 -15.43 3.95
N ALA A 283 13.65 -14.80 2.81
CA ALA A 283 14.47 -13.74 2.24
C ALA A 283 14.60 -12.57 3.23
N ASN A 284 15.79 -11.96 3.29
CA ASN A 284 16.08 -10.92 4.27
C ASN A 284 15.27 -9.64 3.94
N PRO A 285 14.29 -9.23 4.78
CA PRO A 285 13.44 -8.08 4.50
C PRO A 285 14.23 -6.78 4.32
N ALA A 286 15.39 -6.68 4.99
CA ALA A 286 16.25 -5.50 4.95
C ALA A 286 16.85 -5.23 3.56
N TYR A 287 17.13 -6.27 2.76
CA TYR A 287 17.68 -6.10 1.43
C TYR A 287 16.65 -5.50 0.46
N SER A 288 15.41 -5.99 0.52
CA SER A 288 14.30 -5.55 -0.34
C SER A 288 13.88 -4.11 -0.05
N ILE A 289 13.76 -3.78 1.25
CA ILE A 289 13.48 -2.41 1.70
C ILE A 289 14.66 -1.48 1.38
N GLY A 290 15.90 -1.93 1.61
CA GLY A 290 17.11 -1.13 1.39
C GLY A 290 17.33 -0.74 -0.07
N SER A 291 17.18 -1.68 -1.01
CA SER A 291 17.30 -1.38 -2.45
C SER A 291 16.22 -0.41 -2.92
N SER A 292 15.02 -0.53 -2.38
CA SER A 292 13.87 0.32 -2.75
C SER A 292 14.00 1.73 -2.16
N LEU A 293 14.47 1.87 -0.91
CA LEU A 293 14.81 3.17 -0.31
C LEU A 293 15.96 3.87 -1.04
N LEU A 294 16.95 3.12 -1.53
CA LEU A 294 18.03 3.70 -2.32
C LEU A 294 17.50 4.26 -3.64
N PHE A 295 16.65 3.51 -4.34
CA PHE A 295 15.98 3.97 -5.55
C PHE A 295 15.16 5.24 -5.27
N GLU A 296 14.35 5.24 -4.21
CA GLU A 296 13.57 6.40 -3.78
C GLU A 296 14.46 7.62 -3.52
N ALA A 297 15.55 7.46 -2.75
CA ALA A 297 16.48 8.53 -2.44
C ALA A 297 17.12 9.14 -3.70
N LEU A 298 17.44 8.32 -4.71
CA LEU A 298 17.93 8.81 -6.00
C LEU A 298 16.88 9.62 -6.76
N VAL A 299 15.64 9.12 -6.87
CA VAL A 299 14.56 9.81 -7.59
C VAL A 299 14.16 11.10 -6.89
N VAL A 300 13.99 11.07 -5.57
CA VAL A 300 13.70 12.27 -4.76
C VAL A 300 14.86 13.26 -4.84
N GLY A 301 16.12 12.80 -4.81
CA GLY A 301 17.31 13.62 -4.98
C GLY A 301 17.35 14.33 -6.34
N LEU A 302 17.02 13.62 -7.42
CA LEU A 302 16.92 14.19 -8.77
C LEU A 302 15.77 15.23 -8.86
N ALA A 303 14.61 14.93 -8.28
CA ALA A 303 13.48 15.85 -8.23
C ALA A 303 13.83 17.13 -7.46
N MET A 304 14.47 16.97 -6.29
CA MET A 304 14.92 18.08 -5.45
C MET A 304 15.97 18.94 -6.16
N TRP A 305 16.98 18.32 -6.78
CA TRP A 305 18.00 19.03 -7.55
C TRP A 305 17.38 19.85 -8.69
N ARG A 306 16.42 19.25 -9.40
CA ARG A 306 15.71 19.93 -10.49
C ARG A 306 14.86 21.09 -9.98
N PHE A 307 14.18 20.93 -8.85
CA PHE A 307 13.41 21.98 -8.20
C PHE A 307 14.30 23.16 -7.79
N CYS A 308 15.46 22.90 -7.19
CA CYS A 308 16.38 23.97 -6.77
C CYS A 308 16.95 24.76 -7.95
N ARG A 309 17.22 24.11 -9.09
CA ARG A 309 17.82 24.75 -10.29
C ARG A 309 16.83 25.46 -11.21
N ARG A 310 15.52 25.25 -11.05
CA ARG A 310 14.54 26.00 -11.85
C ARG A 310 14.28 27.34 -11.20
N ASP A 311 14.42 28.40 -11.97
CA ASP A 311 13.83 29.68 -11.62
C ASP A 311 12.33 29.60 -11.89
N PHE A 312 11.57 29.84 -10.83
CA PHE A 312 10.12 29.79 -10.81
C PHE A 312 9.56 31.19 -10.92
#